data_AF-A0A5Q4VI48-F1
#
_entry.id   AF-A0A5Q4VI48-F1
#
_cell.length_a   1.000
_cell.length_b   1.000
_cell.length_c   1.000
_cell.angle_alpha   90.00
_cell.angle_beta   90.00
_cell.angle_gamma   90.00
#
_symmetry.space_group_name_H-M   'P 1'
#
loop_
_entity.id
_entity.type
_entity.pdbx_description
1 polymer ?
#
loop_
_entity_poly.entity_id
_entity_poly.type
_entity_poly.pdbx_seq_one_letter_code
_entity_poly.pdbx_strand_id
1 'polypeptide(L)'
;MKQFENEAALYIWPYKGINHPGHAAIAIRALDKNDIKEPLISAYISWWPEGGDDDKVGLFNIRPAKPHSDYFSDKYAEMGPDTSEALRAGTKQIDPKRFQKKSENKHGIPYFVVTANKKYNLPGFGTKRISSQKSDEVEDKFDNIAFRPKLAIGEYSLWGLALNKMAFWWYKFCTEEKHGYRFVSTKLNCSGVVMQCLLEGCADAYIDIKSPKMYITPNDVDKACMELVKKIDCLNIESYRFIVNLRKEAAVKQTDLYTYDQFYKASNAGKWARRREQVAKIDEYLTEYHLKGAWSKDNFKDKFKCMARMMDNVISHRSKKPKSVNGLAVESLGAQILSVLSSKTFHDTLGALSEEISPDLVKLLRKILVAHEPLNGFFKKEKKI
;
A
#
# COMPACT_ATOMS: atom_id res chain seq x y z
N MET A 1 3.87 14.71 4.71
CA MET A 1 3.62 13.26 4.51
C MET A 1 2.96 12.61 5.74
N LYS A 2 1.83 11.92 5.56
CA LYS A 2 1.11 11.19 6.62
C LYS A 2 1.88 9.96 7.06
N GLN A 3 1.78 9.56 8.33
CA GLN A 3 2.32 8.32 8.86
C GLN A 3 1.22 7.51 9.53
N PHE A 4 1.32 6.19 9.45
CA PHE A 4 0.39 5.27 10.10
C PHE A 4 1.13 4.26 10.97
N GLU A 5 0.44 3.72 11.98
CA GLU A 5 0.99 2.64 12.82
C GLU A 5 1.37 1.43 11.96
N ASN A 6 0.47 1.07 11.03
CA ASN A 6 0.63 0.00 10.07
C ASN A 6 0.59 0.62 8.66
N GLU A 7 1.68 0.55 7.93
CA GLU A 7 1.79 1.17 6.60
C GLU A 7 2.60 0.33 5.61
N ALA A 8 2.27 0.53 4.33
CA ALA A 8 3.17 0.24 3.22
C ALA A 8 3.77 1.58 2.73
N ALA A 9 5.08 1.72 2.87
CA ALA A 9 5.85 2.86 2.39
C ALA A 9 6.47 2.51 1.03
N LEU A 10 6.00 3.17 -0.02
CA LEU A 10 6.48 2.96 -1.40
C LEU A 10 7.55 3.98 -1.73
N TYR A 11 8.64 3.52 -2.35
CA TYR A 11 9.79 4.32 -2.76
C TYR A 11 9.96 4.23 -4.27
N ILE A 12 10.04 5.38 -4.93
CA ILE A 12 10.14 5.46 -6.39
C ILE A 12 11.39 6.23 -6.81
N TRP A 13 12.21 5.58 -7.62
CA TRP A 13 13.25 6.16 -8.45
C TRP A 13 12.75 6.10 -9.91
N PRO A 14 12.44 7.24 -10.54
CA PRO A 14 11.69 7.28 -11.78
C PRO A 14 12.50 6.75 -12.95
N TYR A 15 11.80 6.12 -13.89
CA TYR A 15 12.37 5.71 -15.17
C TYR A 15 12.65 6.94 -16.04
N LYS A 16 13.88 7.03 -16.58
CA LYS A 16 14.33 8.11 -17.47
C LYS A 16 14.92 7.59 -18.78
N GLY A 17 14.67 6.34 -19.12
CA GLY A 17 15.22 5.67 -20.31
C GLY A 17 15.94 4.38 -19.96
N ILE A 18 16.39 3.64 -20.98
CA ILE A 18 17.07 2.34 -20.80
C ILE A 18 18.35 2.46 -19.96
N ASN A 19 19.09 3.56 -20.11
CA ASN A 19 20.31 3.82 -19.34
C ASN A 19 20.02 4.30 -17.90
N HIS A 20 18.77 4.63 -17.60
CA HIS A 20 18.29 5.05 -16.28
C HIS A 20 16.93 4.40 -15.98
N PRO A 21 16.93 3.08 -15.80
CA PRO A 21 15.70 2.31 -15.66
C PRO A 21 14.92 2.62 -14.38
N GLY A 22 15.58 3.22 -13.40
CA GLY A 22 15.01 3.50 -12.08
C GLY A 22 14.66 2.23 -11.32
N HIS A 23 13.89 2.42 -10.25
CA HIS A 23 13.50 1.36 -9.32
C HIS A 23 12.24 1.69 -8.54
N ALA A 24 11.58 0.65 -8.08
CA ALA A 24 10.43 0.75 -7.19
C ALA A 24 10.55 -0.30 -6.08
N ALA A 25 10.24 0.10 -4.86
CA ALA A 25 10.25 -0.78 -3.70
C ALA A 25 9.14 -0.45 -2.70
N ILE A 26 8.79 -1.41 -1.84
CA ILE A 26 7.84 -1.23 -0.73
C ILE A 26 8.49 -1.67 0.57
N ALA A 27 8.43 -0.84 1.61
CA ALA A 27 8.64 -1.28 2.99
C ALA A 27 7.28 -1.45 3.66
N ILE A 28 7.00 -2.65 4.18
CA ILE A 28 5.81 -2.94 4.96
C ILE A 28 6.20 -2.95 6.43
N ARG A 29 5.40 -2.26 7.24
CA ARG A 29 5.50 -2.31 8.70
C ARG A 29 4.10 -2.44 9.28
N ALA A 30 3.87 -3.46 10.10
CA ALA A 30 2.71 -3.55 10.98
C ALA A 30 3.18 -3.85 12.40
N LEU A 31 2.73 -3.04 13.37
CA LEU A 31 3.07 -3.14 14.78
C LEU A 31 2.16 -4.15 15.47
N ASP A 32 2.70 -4.84 16.48
CA ASP A 32 1.87 -5.60 17.41
C ASP A 32 1.08 -4.60 18.28
N LYS A 33 -0.19 -4.91 18.55
CA LYS A 33 -1.01 -4.14 19.49
C LYS A 33 -0.49 -4.23 20.93
N ASN A 34 0.22 -5.31 21.25
CA ASN A 34 0.74 -5.59 22.59
C ASN A 34 2.21 -5.20 22.78
N ASP A 35 2.97 -5.04 21.69
CA ASP A 35 4.36 -4.58 21.73
C ASP A 35 4.65 -3.60 20.58
N ILE A 36 4.63 -2.31 20.92
CA ILE A 36 4.83 -1.21 19.96
C ILE A 36 6.33 -1.10 19.57
N LYS A 37 7.24 -1.79 20.26
CA LYS A 37 8.69 -1.65 20.03
C LYS A 37 9.18 -2.48 18.85
N GLU A 38 8.57 -3.64 18.58
CA GLU A 38 8.92 -4.48 17.43
C GLU A 38 7.73 -4.65 16.48
N PRO A 39 7.94 -4.54 15.16
CA PRO A 39 6.88 -4.83 14.21
C PRO A 39 6.54 -6.33 14.23
N LEU A 40 5.25 -6.63 14.35
CA LEU A 40 4.70 -7.97 14.13
C LEU A 40 4.99 -8.45 12.69
N ILE A 41 4.90 -7.53 11.74
CA ILE A 41 5.19 -7.78 10.32
C ILE A 41 6.15 -6.72 9.81
N SER A 42 7.30 -7.15 9.30
CA SER A 42 8.27 -6.30 8.62
C SER A 42 8.73 -7.00 7.35
N ALA A 43 8.58 -6.33 6.20
CA ALA A 43 9.05 -6.85 4.92
C ALA A 43 9.57 -5.69 4.06
N TYR A 44 10.64 -5.95 3.30
CA TYR A 44 11.15 -5.04 2.29
C TYR A 44 11.07 -5.71 0.91
N ILE A 45 10.19 -5.21 0.07
CA ILE A 45 9.91 -5.72 -1.27
C ILE A 45 10.73 -4.90 -2.25
N SER A 46 11.82 -5.48 -2.69
CA SER A 46 12.71 -4.93 -3.71
C SER A 46 13.34 -6.08 -4.46
N TRP A 47 13.24 -6.07 -5.79
CA TRP A 47 13.66 -7.17 -6.65
C TRP A 47 14.66 -6.72 -7.70
N TRP A 48 15.84 -7.32 -7.67
CA TRP A 48 16.99 -6.91 -8.47
C TRP A 48 17.66 -8.10 -9.18
N PRO A 49 18.28 -7.88 -10.36
CA PRO A 49 19.21 -8.86 -10.90
C PRO A 49 20.38 -9.07 -9.94
N GLU A 50 20.83 -10.30 -9.81
CA GLU A 50 22.06 -10.62 -9.10
C GLU A 50 23.26 -10.08 -9.89
N GLY A 51 24.20 -9.38 -9.22
CA GLY A 51 25.36 -8.75 -9.85
C GLY A 51 25.33 -7.22 -9.93
N GLY A 52 24.15 -6.59 -9.84
CA GLY A 52 24.01 -5.12 -9.77
C GLY A 52 23.49 -4.47 -11.06
N ASP A 53 23.74 -3.15 -11.20
CA ASP A 53 23.12 -2.27 -12.21
C ASP A 53 23.79 -2.36 -13.60
N ASP A 54 25.09 -2.66 -13.65
CA ASP A 54 25.88 -2.86 -14.88
C ASP A 54 25.33 -4.02 -15.75
N ASP A 55 24.42 -4.81 -15.17
CA ASP A 55 23.78 -5.98 -15.73
C ASP A 55 22.34 -5.76 -16.21
N LYS A 56 21.84 -4.52 -16.32
CA LYS A 56 20.51 -4.29 -16.93
C LYS A 56 20.51 -4.39 -18.48
N VAL A 57 21.66 -4.68 -19.10
CA VAL A 57 21.91 -4.69 -20.56
C VAL A 57 21.21 -5.84 -21.32
N GLY A 58 20.57 -6.79 -20.62
CA GLY A 58 19.83 -7.91 -21.22
C GLY A 58 18.33 -7.72 -21.17
N LEU A 59 17.80 -6.72 -21.89
CA LEU A 59 16.40 -6.26 -21.80
C LEU A 59 15.35 -7.40 -21.78
N PHE A 60 15.56 -8.46 -22.56
CA PHE A 60 14.64 -9.58 -22.71
C PHE A 60 15.08 -10.88 -22.01
N ASN A 61 16.33 -10.97 -21.57
CA ASN A 61 16.88 -12.20 -20.99
C ASN A 61 16.46 -12.34 -19.52
N ILE A 62 16.17 -13.57 -19.10
CA ILE A 62 16.00 -13.88 -17.68
C ILE A 62 17.39 -14.03 -17.07
N ARG A 63 17.59 -13.39 -15.92
CA ARG A 63 18.84 -13.43 -15.16
C ARG A 63 18.57 -13.95 -13.74
N PRO A 64 19.58 -14.48 -13.02
CA PRO A 64 19.48 -14.69 -11.59
C PRO A 64 19.11 -13.39 -10.88
N ALA A 65 18.38 -13.49 -9.78
CA ALA A 65 17.80 -12.37 -9.09
C ALA A 65 17.75 -12.61 -7.60
N LYS A 66 17.78 -11.53 -6.83
CA LYS A 66 17.72 -11.60 -5.37
C LYS A 66 16.92 -10.45 -4.78
N PRO A 67 16.28 -10.67 -3.63
CA PRO A 67 15.69 -9.57 -2.88
C PRO A 67 16.81 -8.68 -2.32
N HIS A 68 16.56 -7.37 -2.26
CA HIS A 68 17.35 -6.50 -1.38
C HIS A 68 16.80 -6.55 0.04
N SER A 69 17.68 -6.44 1.04
CA SER A 69 17.33 -6.56 2.45
C SER A 69 16.62 -5.32 3.02
N ASP A 70 16.91 -4.14 2.47
CA ASP A 70 16.44 -2.88 3.04
C ASP A 70 16.51 -1.68 2.07
N TYR A 71 15.92 -0.57 2.52
CA TYR A 71 15.92 0.70 1.79
C TYR A 71 17.32 1.28 1.57
N PHE A 72 18.26 1.06 2.49
CA PHE A 72 19.60 1.60 2.35
C PHE A 72 20.34 0.93 1.18
N SER A 73 20.15 -0.39 1.01
CA SER A 73 20.70 -1.18 -0.08
C SER A 73 20.20 -0.67 -1.43
N ASP A 74 18.92 -0.35 -1.56
CA ASP A 74 18.38 0.28 -2.78
C ASP A 74 18.95 1.68 -3.03
N LYS A 75 19.07 2.52 -2.00
CA LYS A 75 19.68 3.85 -2.16
C LYS A 75 21.15 3.79 -2.61
N TYR A 76 21.85 2.72 -2.22
CA TYR A 76 23.21 2.49 -2.64
C TYR A 76 23.26 1.95 -4.07
N ALA A 77 22.44 0.96 -4.40
CA ALA A 77 22.38 0.37 -5.74
C ALA A 77 21.99 1.38 -6.81
N GLU A 78 21.06 2.30 -6.52
CA GLU A 78 20.64 3.36 -7.43
C GLU A 78 21.68 4.50 -7.60
N MET A 79 22.80 4.46 -6.86
CA MET A 79 23.89 5.41 -7.03
C MET A 79 24.84 4.92 -8.12
N GLY A 80 24.81 5.55 -9.30
CA GLY A 80 25.76 5.24 -10.36
C GLY A 80 27.23 5.50 -9.96
N PRO A 81 28.19 4.66 -10.44
CA PRO A 81 29.59 4.72 -10.03
C PRO A 81 30.23 6.08 -10.29
N ASP A 82 30.06 6.65 -11.49
CA ASP A 82 30.59 7.98 -11.85
C ASP A 82 30.04 9.10 -10.96
N THR A 83 28.77 9.01 -10.56
CA THR A 83 28.18 10.00 -9.66
C THR A 83 28.72 9.86 -8.25
N SER A 84 28.92 8.63 -7.77
CA SER A 84 29.55 8.35 -6.48
C SER A 84 30.97 8.90 -6.44
N GLU A 85 31.76 8.66 -7.50
CA GLU A 85 33.13 9.15 -7.62
C GLU A 85 33.19 10.68 -7.71
N ALA A 86 32.35 11.30 -8.54
CA ALA A 86 32.30 12.75 -8.66
C ALA A 86 31.88 13.44 -7.34
N LEU A 87 30.97 12.85 -6.57
CA LEU A 87 30.61 13.34 -5.23
C LEU A 87 31.76 13.20 -4.23
N ARG A 88 32.53 12.09 -4.29
CA ARG A 88 33.71 11.87 -3.45
C ARG A 88 34.85 12.83 -3.79
N ALA A 89 35.09 13.08 -5.07
CA ALA A 89 36.10 14.01 -5.56
C ALA A 89 35.72 15.48 -5.33
N GLY A 90 34.50 15.77 -4.87
CA GLY A 90 33.99 17.14 -4.70
C GLY A 90 33.76 17.87 -6.02
N THR A 91 33.84 17.17 -7.16
CA THR A 91 33.64 17.74 -8.50
C THR A 91 32.17 17.92 -8.85
N LYS A 92 31.27 17.27 -8.10
CA LYS A 92 29.81 17.43 -8.20
C LYS A 92 29.24 18.07 -6.94
N GLN A 93 28.47 19.14 -7.12
CA GLN A 93 27.75 19.77 -6.02
C GLN A 93 26.74 18.80 -5.41
N ILE A 94 26.79 18.62 -4.10
CA ILE A 94 25.84 17.79 -3.36
C ILE A 94 24.49 18.52 -3.35
N ASP A 95 23.50 17.98 -4.06
CA ASP A 95 22.10 18.30 -3.80
C ASP A 95 21.65 17.48 -2.59
N PRO A 96 21.49 18.09 -1.40
CA PRO A 96 21.14 17.36 -0.17
C PRO A 96 19.74 16.74 -0.22
N LYS A 97 18.88 17.16 -1.15
CA LYS A 97 17.56 16.56 -1.37
C LYS A 97 17.64 15.26 -2.17
N ARG A 98 18.74 15.04 -2.89
CA ARG A 98 18.95 13.88 -3.77
C ARG A 98 20.04 12.96 -3.27
N PHE A 99 21.10 13.51 -2.69
CA PHE A 99 22.28 12.78 -2.22
C PHE A 99 22.46 13.00 -0.73
N GLN A 100 22.62 11.91 0.02
CA GLN A 100 22.86 11.95 1.45
C GLN A 100 24.27 11.41 1.74
N LYS A 101 25.14 12.25 2.34
CA LYS A 101 26.35 11.76 3.01
C LYS A 101 25.90 10.99 4.24
N LYS A 102 26.28 9.71 4.36
CA LYS A 102 25.74 8.85 5.41
C LYS A 102 26.75 8.47 6.49
N SER A 103 28.01 8.23 6.15
CA SER A 103 29.17 8.30 7.05
C SER A 103 30.47 8.21 6.23
N GLU A 104 31.55 7.75 6.85
CA GLU A 104 32.88 7.64 6.27
C GLU A 104 33.38 6.21 6.45
N ASN A 105 34.12 5.69 5.48
CA ASN A 105 34.78 4.40 5.67
C ASN A 105 35.95 4.51 6.66
N LYS A 106 36.60 3.40 6.99
CA LYS A 106 37.78 3.33 7.87
C LYS A 106 38.97 4.21 7.46
N HIS A 107 38.93 4.83 6.28
CA HIS A 107 39.93 5.73 5.74
C HIS A 107 39.43 7.18 5.64
N GLY A 108 38.29 7.53 6.27
CA GLY A 108 37.71 8.87 6.23
C GLY A 108 37.01 9.22 4.91
N ILE A 109 36.84 8.25 3.99
CA ILE A 109 36.24 8.53 2.68
C ILE A 109 34.72 8.57 2.83
N PRO A 110 34.06 9.69 2.47
CA PRO A 110 32.61 9.82 2.59
C PRO A 110 31.90 8.88 1.62
N TYR A 111 30.82 8.26 2.09
CA TYR A 111 29.89 7.56 1.21
C TYR A 111 28.58 8.31 1.06
N PHE A 112 28.12 8.34 -0.18
CA PHE A 112 26.90 8.99 -0.61
C PHE A 112 25.89 7.94 -1.05
N VAL A 113 24.62 8.22 -0.81
CA VAL A 113 23.50 7.39 -1.27
C VAL A 113 22.44 8.27 -1.91
N VAL A 114 21.65 7.74 -2.85
CA VAL A 114 20.58 8.50 -3.51
C VAL A 114 19.25 8.26 -2.82
N THR A 115 18.48 9.31 -2.55
CA THR A 115 17.12 9.16 -2.01
C THR A 115 16.12 8.88 -3.13
N ALA A 116 15.11 8.06 -2.84
CA ALA A 116 13.95 7.95 -3.71
C ALA A 116 13.36 9.34 -3.99
N ASN A 117 13.00 9.60 -5.25
CA ASN A 117 12.44 10.88 -5.67
C ASN A 117 11.04 11.09 -5.10
N LYS A 118 10.29 10.01 -4.90
CA LYS A 118 8.96 10.05 -4.32
C LYS A 118 8.81 8.95 -3.28
N LYS A 119 8.01 9.27 -2.26
CA LYS A 119 7.61 8.34 -1.21
C LYS A 119 6.11 8.48 -0.95
N TYR A 120 5.41 7.34 -0.95
CA TYR A 120 3.98 7.27 -0.61
C TYR A 120 3.80 6.40 0.62
N ASN A 121 2.97 6.83 1.57
CA ASN A 121 2.58 6.04 2.72
C ASN A 121 1.12 5.64 2.57
N LEU A 122 0.87 4.34 2.42
CA LEU A 122 -0.47 3.76 2.33
C LEU A 122 -0.84 3.08 3.64
N PRO A 123 -2.02 3.34 4.21
CA PRO A 123 -2.44 2.74 5.47
C PRO A 123 -2.75 1.26 5.30
N GLY A 124 -2.47 0.45 6.32
CA GLY A 124 -3.11 -0.86 6.50
C GLY A 124 -4.55 -0.74 7.01
N PHE A 125 -5.33 -1.82 6.96
CA PHE A 125 -6.68 -1.83 7.53
C PHE A 125 -6.69 -1.52 9.02
N GLY A 126 -7.64 -0.68 9.45
CA GLY A 126 -7.89 -0.36 10.85
C GLY A 126 -6.72 0.34 11.56
N THR A 127 -5.79 0.94 10.82
CA THR A 127 -4.62 1.60 11.40
C THR A 127 -4.92 3.02 11.86
N LYS A 128 -4.29 3.50 12.93
CA LYS A 128 -4.37 4.91 13.30
C LYS A 128 -3.37 5.73 12.51
N ARG A 129 -3.78 6.96 12.17
CA ARG A 129 -2.86 8.00 11.73
C ARG A 129 -2.06 8.50 12.94
N ILE A 130 -0.74 8.46 12.86
CA ILE A 130 0.18 8.96 13.89
C ILE A 130 0.77 10.31 13.50
N SER A 131 1.21 11.09 14.49
CA SER A 131 1.96 12.31 14.20
C SER A 131 3.36 11.93 13.71
N SER A 132 3.87 12.64 12.71
CA SER A 132 5.28 12.54 12.37
C SER A 132 6.08 13.23 13.48
N GLN A 133 6.80 12.47 14.31
CA GLN A 133 7.64 13.01 15.39
C GLN A 133 8.78 13.95 14.93
N LYS A 134 8.92 14.20 13.63
CA LYS A 134 9.83 15.21 13.06
C LYS A 134 9.18 15.90 11.86
N SER A 135 8.78 17.15 12.03
CA SER A 135 9.23 18.29 11.22
C SER A 135 8.34 19.49 11.50
N ASP A 136 9.00 20.63 11.73
CA ASP A 136 8.46 21.93 11.43
C ASP A 136 7.74 21.91 10.08
N GLU A 137 6.60 22.59 10.06
CA GLU A 137 5.67 22.82 8.97
C GLU A 137 6.31 22.86 7.57
N VAL A 138 6.42 21.71 6.92
CA VAL A 138 6.44 21.66 5.45
C VAL A 138 5.13 21.03 5.04
N GLU A 139 4.13 21.89 4.87
CA GLU A 139 2.87 21.54 4.22
C GLU A 139 3.18 20.89 2.87
N ASP A 140 2.73 19.64 2.71
CA ASP A 140 2.75 18.94 1.44
C ASP A 140 1.88 19.76 0.48
N LYS A 141 2.46 20.36 -0.57
CA LYS A 141 1.71 21.22 -1.53
C LYS A 141 0.60 20.47 -2.30
N PHE A 142 0.51 19.14 -2.17
CA PHE A 142 -0.63 18.34 -2.64
C PHE A 142 -1.89 18.50 -1.77
N ASP A 143 -1.77 19.10 -0.58
CA ASP A 143 -2.86 19.26 0.39
C ASP A 143 -3.72 20.52 0.18
N ASN A 144 -3.38 21.39 -0.78
CA ASN A 144 -4.07 22.68 -1.03
C ASN A 144 -5.26 22.57 -1.99
N ILE A 145 -5.98 21.45 -2.00
CA ILE A 145 -7.33 21.41 -2.59
C ILE A 145 -8.30 21.88 -1.50
N ALA A 146 -8.65 23.16 -1.54
CA ALA A 146 -9.63 23.78 -0.65
C ALA A 146 -10.89 22.89 -0.50
N PHE A 147 -11.37 22.73 0.75
CA PHE A 147 -12.61 22.05 1.16
C PHE A 147 -12.64 20.52 1.35
N ARG A 148 -11.50 19.80 1.41
CA ARG A 148 -11.50 18.39 1.88
C ARG A 148 -10.97 18.27 3.31
N PRO A 149 -11.77 17.85 4.31
CA PRO A 149 -11.28 17.61 5.66
C PRO A 149 -10.27 16.48 5.63
N LYS A 150 -9.14 16.69 6.31
CA LYS A 150 -8.10 15.68 6.51
C LYS A 150 -8.60 14.70 7.58
N LEU A 151 -8.24 13.41 7.49
CA LEU A 151 -8.31 12.53 8.66
C LEU A 151 -7.44 13.12 9.76
N ALA A 152 -7.98 13.41 10.93
CA ALA A 152 -7.20 13.98 12.03
C ALA A 152 -6.15 12.98 12.54
N ILE A 153 -5.14 13.48 13.25
CA ILE A 153 -4.20 12.62 13.98
C ILE A 153 -5.00 11.83 15.02
N GLY A 154 -4.72 10.53 15.16
CA GLY A 154 -5.45 9.63 16.05
C GLY A 154 -6.73 9.02 15.46
N GLU A 155 -7.18 9.48 14.29
CA GLU A 155 -8.30 8.85 13.59
C GLU A 155 -7.88 7.54 12.91
N TYR A 156 -8.82 6.60 12.88
CA TYR A 156 -8.63 5.29 12.28
C TYR A 156 -8.92 5.32 10.79
N SER A 157 -8.05 4.64 10.04
CA SER A 157 -8.23 4.31 8.63
C SER A 157 -9.04 3.02 8.53
N LEU A 158 -10.34 3.11 8.25
CA LEU A 158 -11.19 1.93 8.03
C LEU A 158 -10.84 1.20 6.73
N TRP A 159 -10.41 1.95 5.73
CA TRP A 159 -9.94 1.46 4.44
C TRP A 159 -8.42 1.47 4.41
N GLY A 160 -7.79 0.43 3.86
CA GLY A 160 -6.35 0.31 3.75
C GLY A 160 -5.93 -0.93 2.97
N LEU A 161 -4.65 -1.25 2.98
CA LEU A 161 -4.13 -2.44 2.32
C LEU A 161 -4.09 -3.65 3.27
N ALA A 162 -4.21 -4.84 2.70
CA ALA A 162 -4.00 -6.11 3.39
C ALA A 162 -2.49 -6.39 3.56
N LEU A 163 -1.82 -5.65 4.45
CA LEU A 163 -0.36 -5.67 4.62
C LEU A 163 0.20 -7.07 4.92
N ASN A 164 -0.55 -7.90 5.63
CA ASN A 164 -0.19 -9.29 5.90
C ASN A 164 -0.16 -10.14 4.63
N LYS A 165 -1.15 -10.00 3.74
CA LYS A 165 -1.16 -10.71 2.45
C LYS A 165 0.02 -10.28 1.59
N MET A 166 0.32 -8.98 1.57
CA MET A 166 1.46 -8.43 0.85
C MET A 166 2.79 -9.05 1.32
N ALA A 167 3.00 -9.10 2.64
CA ALA A 167 4.20 -9.67 3.23
C ALA A 167 4.30 -11.19 3.01
N PHE A 168 3.19 -11.93 3.16
CA PHE A 168 3.15 -13.37 2.93
C PHE A 168 3.40 -13.74 1.47
N TRP A 169 2.79 -13.01 0.53
CA TRP A 169 3.07 -13.20 -0.88
C TRP A 169 4.55 -12.95 -1.19
N TRP A 170 5.14 -11.88 -0.62
CA TRP A 170 6.56 -11.59 -0.83
C TRP A 170 7.46 -12.72 -0.33
N TYR A 171 7.13 -13.27 0.83
CA TYR A 171 7.80 -14.47 1.34
C TYR A 171 7.75 -15.62 0.34
N LYS A 172 6.54 -16.00 -0.11
CA LYS A 172 6.36 -17.09 -1.08
C LYS A 172 7.11 -16.85 -2.38
N PHE A 173 7.01 -15.65 -2.91
CA PHE A 173 7.74 -15.21 -4.09
C PHE A 173 9.26 -15.41 -3.92
N CYS A 174 9.81 -15.14 -2.74
CA CYS A 174 11.24 -15.29 -2.49
C CYS A 174 11.68 -16.74 -2.22
N THR A 175 10.83 -17.58 -1.62
CA THR A 175 11.26 -18.90 -1.10
C THR A 175 10.75 -20.10 -1.86
N GLU A 176 9.54 -20.03 -2.41
CA GLU A 176 8.87 -21.18 -3.03
C GLU A 176 9.15 -21.23 -4.54
N GLU A 177 9.44 -20.08 -5.15
CA GLU A 177 9.60 -19.94 -6.59
C GLU A 177 11.02 -19.47 -6.95
N LYS A 178 11.71 -20.19 -7.84
CA LYS A 178 12.98 -19.74 -8.41
C LYS A 178 12.69 -18.72 -9.51
N HIS A 179 12.45 -17.48 -9.10
CA HIS A 179 12.26 -16.38 -10.03
C HIS A 179 13.60 -15.81 -10.49
N GLY A 180 13.70 -15.52 -11.79
CA GLY A 180 14.73 -14.64 -12.30
C GLY A 180 14.25 -13.20 -12.44
N TYR A 181 15.16 -12.32 -12.84
CA TYR A 181 14.86 -10.94 -13.20
C TYR A 181 14.79 -10.81 -14.72
N ARG A 182 13.79 -10.09 -15.21
CA ARG A 182 13.69 -9.69 -16.63
C ARG A 182 13.23 -8.24 -16.71
N PHE A 183 14.06 -7.37 -17.27
CA PHE A 183 13.79 -5.93 -17.34
C PHE A 183 12.49 -5.61 -18.10
N VAL A 184 12.34 -6.11 -19.32
CA VAL A 184 11.09 -6.00 -20.09
C VAL A 184 10.16 -7.12 -19.62
N SER A 185 9.47 -6.87 -18.51
CA SER A 185 8.49 -7.77 -17.94
C SER A 185 7.38 -7.01 -17.23
N THR A 186 6.18 -7.57 -17.22
CA THR A 186 5.07 -7.09 -16.38
C THR A 186 5.05 -7.76 -15.01
N LYS A 187 5.96 -8.70 -14.72
CA LYS A 187 5.93 -9.53 -13.49
C LYS A 187 7.28 -9.68 -12.81
N LEU A 188 8.37 -9.76 -13.58
CA LEU A 188 9.69 -10.18 -13.12
C LEU A 188 10.73 -9.04 -13.08
N ASN A 189 10.29 -7.79 -13.21
CA ASN A 189 11.10 -6.62 -12.88
C ASN A 189 10.63 -6.01 -11.54
N CYS A 190 11.42 -5.10 -10.97
CA CYS A 190 11.10 -4.47 -9.68
C CYS A 190 9.69 -3.87 -9.64
N SER A 191 9.27 -3.19 -10.71
CA SER A 191 7.98 -2.51 -10.79
C SER A 191 6.81 -3.48 -10.90
N GLY A 192 6.97 -4.57 -11.65
CA GLY A 192 5.98 -5.65 -11.75
C GLY A 192 5.80 -6.40 -10.45
N VAL A 193 6.89 -6.69 -9.73
CA VAL A 193 6.86 -7.27 -8.39
C VAL A 193 6.12 -6.33 -7.42
N VAL A 194 6.42 -5.04 -7.44
CA VAL A 194 5.74 -4.03 -6.61
C VAL A 194 4.24 -3.94 -6.95
N MET A 195 3.86 -3.97 -8.24
CA MET A 195 2.45 -4.00 -8.65
C MET A 195 1.72 -5.26 -8.23
N GLN A 196 2.34 -6.43 -8.36
CA GLN A 196 1.76 -7.66 -7.85
C GLN A 196 1.58 -7.59 -6.33
N CYS A 197 2.57 -7.09 -5.59
CA CYS A 197 2.48 -6.90 -4.15
C CYS A 197 1.28 -6.02 -3.76
N LEU A 198 1.08 -4.88 -4.45
CA LEU A 198 -0.10 -4.03 -4.22
C LEU A 198 -1.42 -4.76 -4.52
N LEU A 199 -1.47 -5.58 -5.57
CA LEU A 199 -2.64 -6.39 -5.90
C LEU A 199 -2.95 -7.42 -4.81
N GLU A 200 -1.95 -8.01 -4.18
CA GLU A 200 -2.14 -8.90 -3.02
C GLU A 200 -2.65 -8.13 -1.79
N GLY A 201 -2.23 -6.87 -1.67
CA GLY A 201 -2.77 -5.90 -0.71
C GLY A 201 -4.19 -5.42 -1.00
N CYS A 202 -4.86 -5.97 -2.03
CA CYS A 202 -6.20 -5.60 -2.49
C CYS A 202 -6.30 -4.18 -3.08
N ALA A 203 -5.22 -3.65 -3.67
CA ALA A 203 -5.23 -2.33 -4.31
C ALA A 203 -6.27 -2.21 -5.43
N ASP A 204 -6.60 -3.30 -6.13
CA ASP A 204 -7.61 -3.34 -7.20
C ASP A 204 -9.07 -3.26 -6.70
N ALA A 205 -9.28 -3.24 -5.39
CA ALA A 205 -10.55 -2.85 -4.79
C ALA A 205 -10.82 -1.35 -4.95
N TYR A 206 -9.77 -0.54 -5.08
CA TYR A 206 -9.83 0.92 -5.07
C TYR A 206 -9.67 1.53 -6.46
N ILE A 207 -8.70 1.02 -7.21
CA ILE A 207 -8.30 1.56 -8.52
C ILE A 207 -8.22 0.44 -9.55
N ASP A 208 -8.30 0.80 -10.83
CA ASP A 208 -8.03 -0.13 -11.92
C ASP A 208 -6.53 -0.14 -12.23
N ILE A 209 -5.81 -1.16 -11.74
CA ILE A 209 -4.38 -1.32 -12.02
C ILE A 209 -4.23 -1.93 -13.41
N LYS A 210 -4.05 -1.05 -14.40
CA LYS A 210 -3.81 -1.45 -15.79
C LYS A 210 -2.38 -1.96 -15.93
N SER A 211 -2.24 -3.21 -16.37
CA SER A 211 -0.95 -3.74 -16.79
C SER A 211 -0.69 -3.35 -18.26
N PRO A 212 0.37 -2.59 -18.57
CA PRO A 212 0.79 -2.36 -19.95
C PRO A 212 1.12 -3.69 -20.64
N LYS A 213 1.00 -3.74 -21.97
CA LYS A 213 1.18 -4.98 -22.73
C LYS A 213 2.60 -5.55 -22.70
N MET A 214 3.62 -4.72 -22.44
CA MET A 214 5.02 -5.09 -22.61
C MET A 214 5.78 -5.19 -21.28
N TYR A 215 5.85 -4.10 -20.51
CA TYR A 215 6.54 -4.08 -19.22
C TYR A 215 6.06 -2.91 -18.36
N ILE A 216 6.23 -3.06 -17.04
CA ILE A 216 5.87 -2.05 -16.05
C ILE A 216 7.13 -1.28 -15.66
N THR A 217 7.03 0.03 -15.56
CA THR A 217 8.11 0.93 -15.12
C THR A 217 7.83 1.52 -13.74
N PRO A 218 8.85 2.08 -13.06
CA PRO A 218 8.64 2.84 -11.83
C PRO A 218 7.65 4.00 -11.97
N ASN A 219 7.51 4.58 -13.18
CA ASN A 219 6.56 5.66 -13.43
C ASN A 219 5.11 5.14 -13.46
N ASP A 220 4.88 3.90 -13.89
CA ASP A 220 3.55 3.26 -13.82
C ASP A 220 3.16 2.98 -12.36
N VAL A 221 4.12 2.51 -11.56
CA VAL A 221 3.96 2.33 -10.11
C VAL A 221 3.61 3.66 -9.44
N ASP A 222 4.35 4.73 -9.75
CA ASP A 222 4.11 6.08 -9.24
C ASP A 222 2.68 6.55 -9.50
N LYS A 223 2.20 6.40 -10.74
CA LYS A 223 0.83 6.76 -11.12
C LYS A 223 -0.20 5.97 -10.33
N ALA A 224 -0.03 4.65 -10.25
CA ALA A 224 -0.93 3.78 -9.48
C ALA A 224 -0.96 4.16 -7.99
N CYS A 225 0.21 4.44 -7.39
CA CYS A 225 0.31 4.86 -5.99
C CYS A 225 -0.41 6.17 -5.72
N MET A 226 -0.23 7.17 -6.59
CA MET A 226 -0.90 8.46 -6.47
C MET A 226 -2.43 8.31 -6.52
N GLU A 227 -2.94 7.52 -7.46
CA GLU A 227 -4.38 7.24 -7.55
C GLU A 227 -4.90 6.47 -6.34
N LEU A 228 -4.14 5.49 -5.85
CA LEU A 228 -4.47 4.66 -4.69
C LEU A 228 -4.54 5.48 -3.40
N VAL A 229 -3.53 6.32 -3.14
CA VAL A 229 -3.52 7.27 -2.00
C VAL A 229 -4.77 8.13 -2.03
N LYS A 230 -5.05 8.77 -3.18
CA LYS A 230 -6.21 9.64 -3.35
C LYS A 230 -7.52 8.90 -3.09
N LYS A 231 -7.65 7.65 -3.55
CA LYS A 231 -8.88 6.87 -3.41
C LYS A 231 -9.10 6.40 -1.97
N ILE A 232 -8.07 5.86 -1.32
CA ILE A 232 -8.14 5.40 0.08
C ILE A 232 -8.41 6.58 1.01
N ASP A 233 -7.72 7.71 0.81
CA ASP A 233 -7.98 8.93 1.58
C ASP A 233 -9.44 9.39 1.42
N CYS A 234 -9.94 9.43 0.19
CA CYS A 234 -11.32 9.82 -0.07
C CYS A 234 -12.32 8.89 0.65
N LEU A 235 -12.11 7.57 0.58
CA LEU A 235 -12.98 6.61 1.25
C LEU A 235 -12.95 6.79 2.77
N ASN A 236 -11.77 6.95 3.37
CA ASN A 236 -11.66 7.13 4.82
C ASN A 236 -12.27 8.45 5.31
N ILE A 237 -12.01 9.56 4.62
CA ILE A 237 -12.59 10.88 4.96
C ILE A 237 -14.12 10.83 4.88
N GLU A 238 -14.66 10.28 3.78
CA GLU A 238 -16.11 10.22 3.60
C GLU A 238 -16.76 9.22 4.56
N SER A 239 -16.10 8.08 4.86
CA SER A 239 -16.58 7.13 5.88
C SER A 239 -16.66 7.77 7.26
N TYR A 240 -15.67 8.58 7.62
CA TYR A 240 -15.67 9.30 8.88
C TYR A 240 -16.84 10.30 8.96
N ARG A 241 -17.03 11.12 7.91
CA ARG A 241 -18.18 12.03 7.78
C ARG A 241 -19.49 11.29 7.95
N PHE A 242 -19.58 10.13 7.31
CA PHE A 242 -20.75 9.27 7.36
C PHE A 242 -21.03 8.76 8.77
N ILE A 243 -20.03 8.27 9.50
CA ILE A 243 -20.16 7.81 10.89
C ILE A 243 -20.61 8.95 11.82
N VAL A 244 -20.03 10.15 11.66
CA VAL A 244 -20.40 11.31 12.47
C VAL A 244 -21.85 11.71 12.25
N ASN A 245 -22.36 11.61 11.01
CA ASN A 245 -23.75 11.88 10.70
C ASN A 245 -24.67 10.77 11.21
N LEU A 246 -24.32 9.50 10.97
CA LEU A 246 -25.09 8.35 11.44
C LEU A 246 -25.23 8.30 12.95
N ARG A 247 -24.23 8.66 13.74
CA ARG A 247 -24.35 8.64 15.23
C ARG A 247 -25.47 9.52 15.78
N LYS A 248 -25.99 10.45 14.97
CA LYS A 248 -27.15 11.29 15.32
C LYS A 248 -28.49 10.58 15.08
N GLU A 249 -28.48 9.48 14.33
CA GLU A 249 -29.64 8.70 13.91
C GLU A 249 -29.48 7.26 14.43
N ALA A 250 -30.53 6.62 14.95
CA ALA A 250 -30.38 5.39 15.75
C ALA A 250 -29.57 4.25 15.08
N ALA A 251 -28.86 3.47 15.89
CA ALA A 251 -27.92 2.43 15.45
C ALA A 251 -28.54 1.36 14.52
N VAL A 252 -27.82 1.02 13.45
CA VAL A 252 -28.17 -0.08 12.55
C VAL A 252 -27.93 -1.41 13.27
N LYS A 253 -29.01 -2.15 13.55
CA LYS A 253 -28.97 -3.45 14.27
C LYS A 253 -28.61 -4.66 13.39
N GLN A 254 -28.30 -4.44 12.10
CA GLN A 254 -28.04 -5.53 11.15
C GLN A 254 -26.56 -5.92 11.14
N THR A 255 -26.28 -7.22 11.13
CA THR A 255 -24.94 -7.81 11.23
C THR A 255 -24.22 -8.00 9.88
N ASP A 256 -24.95 -7.97 8.77
CA ASP A 256 -24.41 -8.10 7.40
C ASP A 256 -25.06 -7.07 6.46
N LEU A 257 -24.54 -6.99 5.23
CA LEU A 257 -25.07 -6.15 4.16
C LEU A 257 -26.45 -6.63 3.72
N TYR A 258 -27.28 -5.69 3.27
CA TYR A 258 -28.52 -6.04 2.59
C TYR A 258 -28.30 -7.07 1.49
N THR A 259 -29.23 -8.02 1.34
CA THR A 259 -29.34 -8.76 0.08
C THR A 259 -29.88 -7.84 -1.02
N TYR A 260 -29.76 -8.27 -2.29
CA TYR A 260 -30.37 -7.55 -3.41
C TYR A 260 -31.85 -7.24 -3.13
N ASP A 261 -32.65 -8.23 -2.72
CA ASP A 261 -34.09 -8.03 -2.46
C ASP A 261 -34.36 -7.08 -1.28
N GLN A 262 -33.54 -7.15 -0.23
CA GLN A 262 -33.68 -6.27 0.94
C GLN A 262 -33.37 -4.83 0.56
N PHE A 263 -32.25 -4.59 -0.13
CA PHE A 263 -31.91 -3.26 -0.64
C PHE A 263 -32.94 -2.80 -1.66
N TYR A 264 -33.47 -3.72 -2.47
CA TYR A 264 -34.45 -3.40 -3.49
C TYR A 264 -35.72 -2.79 -2.88
N LYS A 265 -36.25 -3.49 -1.87
CA LYS A 265 -37.40 -3.04 -1.07
C LYS A 265 -37.10 -1.77 -0.29
N ALA A 266 -35.96 -1.71 0.41
CA ALA A 266 -35.60 -0.58 1.27
C ALA A 266 -35.46 0.73 0.50
N SER A 267 -34.94 0.69 -0.74
CA SER A 267 -34.79 1.87 -1.58
C SER A 267 -36.08 2.31 -2.26
N ASN A 268 -37.25 1.74 -1.91
CA ASN A 268 -38.55 2.11 -2.46
C ASN A 268 -38.56 2.15 -4.00
N ALA A 269 -37.78 1.29 -4.66
CA ALA A 269 -37.92 1.12 -6.09
C ALA A 269 -39.30 0.51 -6.32
N GLY A 270 -40.26 1.34 -6.73
CA GLY A 270 -41.59 0.85 -7.12
C GLY A 270 -41.43 -0.29 -8.13
N LYS A 271 -42.43 -1.18 -8.21
CA LYS A 271 -42.39 -2.43 -9.00
C LYS A 271 -41.97 -2.26 -10.48
N TRP A 272 -42.04 -1.03 -11.01
CA TRP A 272 -41.70 -0.65 -12.38
C TRP A 272 -40.58 0.39 -12.50
N ALA A 273 -39.97 0.81 -11.38
CA ALA A 273 -38.93 1.82 -11.38
C ALA A 273 -37.62 1.24 -11.94
N ARG A 274 -37.20 1.72 -13.12
CA ARG A 274 -35.91 1.34 -13.71
C ARG A 274 -34.77 1.96 -12.91
N ARG A 275 -33.96 1.12 -12.27
CA ARG A 275 -32.74 1.55 -11.58
C ARG A 275 -31.69 1.98 -12.60
N ARG A 276 -31.02 3.09 -12.30
CA ARG A 276 -30.00 3.68 -13.18
C ARG A 276 -28.77 4.04 -12.36
N GLU A 277 -27.63 4.10 -13.05
CA GLU A 277 -26.38 4.63 -12.52
C GLU A 277 -25.92 3.95 -11.21
N GLN A 278 -25.69 4.71 -10.13
CA GLN A 278 -25.10 4.23 -8.89
C GLN A 278 -25.95 3.14 -8.22
N VAL A 279 -27.28 3.25 -8.28
CA VAL A 279 -28.18 2.28 -7.63
C VAL A 279 -28.14 0.94 -8.38
N ALA A 280 -28.10 0.96 -9.71
CA ALA A 280 -27.95 -0.25 -10.51
C ALA A 280 -26.59 -0.93 -10.27
N LYS A 281 -25.52 -0.14 -10.11
CA LYS A 281 -24.19 -0.68 -9.75
C LYS A 281 -24.17 -1.28 -8.34
N ILE A 282 -24.86 -0.64 -7.39
CA ILE A 282 -25.00 -1.20 -6.03
C ILE A 282 -25.69 -2.57 -6.09
N ASP A 283 -26.73 -2.72 -6.90
CA ASP A 283 -27.43 -4.01 -7.05
C ASP A 283 -26.52 -5.10 -7.60
N GLU A 284 -25.75 -4.78 -8.64
CA GLU A 284 -24.75 -5.68 -9.24
C GLU A 284 -23.74 -6.13 -8.17
N TYR A 285 -23.14 -5.19 -7.44
CA TYR A 285 -22.15 -5.52 -6.42
C TYR A 285 -22.72 -6.22 -5.18
N LEU A 286 -23.98 -5.95 -4.80
CA LEU A 286 -24.66 -6.70 -3.74
C LEU A 286 -24.88 -8.14 -4.16
N THR A 287 -25.31 -8.35 -5.39
CA THR A 287 -25.48 -9.69 -5.97
C THR A 287 -24.15 -10.42 -6.00
N GLU A 288 -23.09 -9.80 -6.54
CA GLU A 288 -21.75 -10.37 -6.56
C GLU A 288 -21.22 -10.67 -5.16
N TYR A 289 -21.38 -9.75 -4.20
CA TYR A 289 -20.94 -9.92 -2.80
C TYR A 289 -21.56 -11.16 -2.16
N HIS A 290 -22.87 -11.35 -2.32
CA HIS A 290 -23.59 -12.48 -1.71
C HIS A 290 -23.36 -13.80 -2.46
N LEU A 291 -23.14 -13.76 -3.79
CA LEU A 291 -22.77 -14.95 -4.56
C LEU A 291 -21.44 -15.58 -4.10
N LYS A 292 -20.55 -14.80 -3.48
CA LYS A 292 -19.29 -15.30 -2.93
C LYS A 292 -19.47 -16.11 -1.63
N GLY A 293 -20.66 -16.09 -1.01
CA GLY A 293 -20.95 -16.82 0.24
C GLY A 293 -20.36 -16.16 1.49
N ALA A 294 -20.18 -16.94 2.56
CA ALA A 294 -19.60 -16.47 3.82
C ALA A 294 -18.14 -16.01 3.62
N TRP A 295 -17.65 -15.11 4.48
CA TRP A 295 -16.25 -14.68 4.42
C TRP A 295 -15.31 -15.87 4.57
N SER A 296 -14.37 -16.01 3.63
CA SER A 296 -13.32 -17.03 3.66
C SER A 296 -12.02 -16.45 3.10
N LYS A 297 -10.93 -17.19 3.29
CA LYS A 297 -9.63 -16.85 2.72
C LYS A 297 -9.68 -16.69 1.20
N ASP A 298 -10.37 -17.62 0.53
CA ASP A 298 -10.36 -17.73 -0.93
C ASP A 298 -11.18 -16.64 -1.59
N ASN A 299 -12.26 -16.19 -0.95
CA ASN A 299 -13.13 -15.17 -1.50
C ASN A 299 -12.90 -13.75 -0.95
N PHE A 300 -12.01 -13.60 0.05
CA PHE A 300 -11.80 -12.32 0.75
C PHE A 300 -11.59 -11.15 -0.21
N LYS A 301 -10.69 -11.31 -1.18
CA LYS A 301 -10.31 -10.24 -2.12
C LYS A 301 -11.49 -9.79 -2.97
N ASP A 302 -12.21 -10.73 -3.56
CA ASP A 302 -13.38 -10.45 -4.41
C ASP A 302 -14.50 -9.81 -3.61
N LYS A 303 -14.79 -10.35 -2.43
CA LYS A 303 -15.86 -9.90 -1.56
C LYS A 303 -15.56 -8.50 -1.01
N PHE A 304 -14.31 -8.25 -0.62
CA PHE A 304 -13.81 -6.92 -0.24
C PHE A 304 -13.88 -5.91 -1.39
N LYS A 305 -13.52 -6.31 -2.62
CA LYS A 305 -13.61 -5.48 -3.81
C LYS A 305 -15.04 -5.05 -4.11
N CYS A 306 -16.02 -5.94 -3.99
CA CYS A 306 -17.43 -5.59 -4.09
C CYS A 306 -17.80 -4.52 -3.05
N MET A 307 -17.37 -4.70 -1.80
CA MET A 307 -17.66 -3.77 -0.70
C MET A 307 -17.04 -2.38 -0.91
N ALA A 308 -15.78 -2.30 -1.35
CA ALA A 308 -15.13 -1.02 -1.67
C ALA A 308 -15.83 -0.29 -2.82
N ARG A 309 -16.24 -1.01 -3.87
CA ARG A 309 -16.98 -0.46 -5.01
C ARG A 309 -18.39 -0.03 -4.63
N MET A 310 -19.06 -0.76 -3.75
CA MET A 310 -20.36 -0.35 -3.19
C MET A 310 -20.21 0.95 -2.41
N MET A 311 -19.23 1.06 -1.50
CA MET A 311 -19.01 2.28 -0.73
C MET A 311 -18.73 3.49 -1.62
N ASP A 312 -17.95 3.31 -2.68
CA ASP A 312 -17.70 4.38 -3.66
C ASP A 312 -18.99 4.86 -4.33
N ASN A 313 -19.90 3.93 -4.66
CA ASN A 313 -21.21 4.28 -5.22
C ASN A 313 -22.14 4.92 -4.18
N VAL A 314 -22.09 4.49 -2.92
CA VAL A 314 -22.80 5.13 -1.81
C VAL A 314 -22.36 6.59 -1.66
N ILE A 315 -21.05 6.83 -1.54
CA ILE A 315 -20.47 8.18 -1.40
C ILE A 315 -20.82 9.04 -2.62
N SER A 316 -20.61 8.52 -3.83
CA SER A 316 -20.92 9.20 -5.08
C SER A 316 -22.41 9.55 -5.19
N HIS A 317 -23.29 8.64 -4.78
CA HIS A 317 -24.73 8.88 -4.77
C HIS A 317 -25.11 9.97 -3.77
N ARG A 318 -24.63 9.93 -2.52
CA ARG A 318 -24.97 10.95 -1.50
C ARG A 318 -24.42 12.32 -1.87
N SER A 319 -23.23 12.39 -2.48
CA SER A 319 -22.66 13.64 -2.98
C SER A 319 -23.44 14.24 -4.15
N LYS A 320 -23.83 13.43 -5.14
CA LYS A 320 -24.49 13.92 -6.37
C LYS A 320 -26.01 14.06 -6.25
N LYS A 321 -26.65 13.31 -5.35
CA LYS A 321 -28.10 13.20 -5.23
C LYS A 321 -28.54 13.29 -3.75
N PRO A 322 -28.26 14.41 -3.05
CA PRO A 322 -28.54 14.54 -1.62
C PRO A 322 -30.03 14.35 -1.28
N LYS A 323 -30.93 14.82 -2.16
CA LYS A 323 -32.40 14.72 -2.02
C LYS A 323 -33.02 13.49 -2.69
N SER A 324 -32.22 12.47 -3.03
CA SER A 324 -32.73 11.25 -3.66
C SER A 324 -33.73 10.53 -2.75
N VAL A 325 -34.83 10.05 -3.32
CA VAL A 325 -35.81 9.18 -2.62
C VAL A 325 -35.18 7.85 -2.17
N ASN A 326 -34.11 7.41 -2.84
CA ASN A 326 -33.34 6.22 -2.47
C ASN A 326 -32.28 6.55 -1.40
N GLY A 327 -32.18 7.81 -0.97
CA GLY A 327 -31.12 8.34 -0.12
C GLY A 327 -30.95 7.58 1.18
N LEU A 328 -32.05 7.32 1.89
CA LEU A 328 -32.04 6.61 3.18
C LEU A 328 -31.52 5.17 3.04
N ALA A 329 -31.99 4.41 2.05
CA ALA A 329 -31.52 3.04 1.85
C ALA A 329 -30.05 2.96 1.45
N VAL A 330 -29.60 3.88 0.59
CA VAL A 330 -28.18 4.01 0.23
C VAL A 330 -27.34 4.37 1.45
N GLU A 331 -27.89 5.20 2.34
CA GLU A 331 -27.25 5.60 3.58
C GLU A 331 -27.17 4.43 4.58
N SER A 332 -28.25 3.68 4.75
CA SER A 332 -28.26 2.46 5.56
C SER A 332 -27.28 1.41 5.04
N LEU A 333 -27.14 1.24 3.72
CA LEU A 333 -26.16 0.33 3.14
C LEU A 333 -24.72 0.78 3.46
N GLY A 334 -24.41 2.08 3.35
CA GLY A 334 -23.12 2.60 3.77
C GLY A 334 -22.81 2.27 5.23
N ALA A 335 -23.81 2.35 6.10
CA ALA A 335 -23.66 2.06 7.52
C ALA A 335 -23.35 0.58 7.77
N GLN A 336 -24.04 -0.32 7.05
CA GLN A 336 -23.79 -1.75 7.08
C GLN A 336 -22.36 -2.08 6.60
N ILE A 337 -21.88 -1.42 5.53
CA ILE A 337 -20.50 -1.59 5.04
C ILE A 337 -19.48 -1.25 6.12
N LEU A 338 -19.65 -0.13 6.81
CA LEU A 338 -18.74 0.29 7.87
C LEU A 338 -18.83 -0.62 9.11
N SER A 339 -20.03 -1.15 9.40
CA SER A 339 -20.25 -2.16 10.43
C SER A 339 -19.51 -3.46 10.11
N VAL A 340 -19.62 -3.97 8.88
CA VAL A 340 -18.90 -5.17 8.42
C VAL A 340 -17.39 -4.97 8.46
N LEU A 341 -16.88 -3.82 8.01
CA LEU A 341 -15.45 -3.49 8.08
C LEU A 341 -14.89 -3.44 9.50
N SER A 342 -15.73 -3.08 10.47
CA SER A 342 -15.36 -3.01 11.89
C SER A 342 -15.65 -4.32 12.63
N SER A 343 -16.24 -5.31 11.95
CA SER A 343 -16.69 -6.55 12.57
C SER A 343 -15.51 -7.47 12.92
N LYS A 344 -15.69 -8.25 13.98
CA LYS A 344 -14.73 -9.28 14.36
C LYS A 344 -14.52 -10.29 13.22
N THR A 345 -15.59 -10.74 12.56
CA THR A 345 -15.51 -11.70 11.44
C THR A 345 -14.61 -11.21 10.31
N PHE A 346 -14.69 -9.94 9.93
CA PHE A 346 -13.82 -9.37 8.90
C PHE A 346 -12.35 -9.41 9.34
N HIS A 347 -12.07 -8.97 10.56
CA HIS A 347 -10.71 -8.95 11.10
C HIS A 347 -10.14 -10.35 11.39
N ASP A 348 -10.97 -11.30 11.84
CA ASP A 348 -10.60 -12.70 12.05
C ASP A 348 -10.29 -13.35 10.68
N THR A 349 -11.09 -13.08 9.65
CA THR A 349 -10.79 -13.58 8.29
C THR A 349 -9.50 -12.96 7.75
N LEU A 350 -9.31 -11.64 7.92
CA LEU A 350 -8.08 -10.96 7.54
C LEU A 350 -6.87 -11.49 8.31
N GLY A 351 -7.03 -11.83 9.59
CA GLY A 351 -6.00 -12.40 10.46
C GLY A 351 -5.68 -13.86 10.16
N ALA A 352 -6.68 -14.68 9.84
CA ALA A 352 -6.48 -16.07 9.41
C ALA A 352 -5.63 -16.16 8.13
N LEU A 353 -5.66 -15.12 7.28
CA LEU A 353 -4.74 -15.01 6.15
C LEU A 353 -3.26 -14.85 6.56
N SER A 354 -3.00 -14.42 7.80
CA SER A 354 -1.64 -14.34 8.39
C SER A 354 -1.25 -15.54 9.25
N GLU A 355 -2.19 -16.38 9.70
CA GLU A 355 -1.87 -17.56 10.52
C GLU A 355 -1.12 -18.66 9.75
N GLU A 356 -1.03 -18.55 8.42
CA GLU A 356 -0.09 -19.34 7.60
C GLU A 356 1.37 -18.91 7.78
N ILE A 357 1.60 -17.74 8.36
CA ILE A 357 2.93 -17.30 8.79
C ILE A 357 3.19 -17.96 10.14
N SER A 358 3.66 -19.21 10.11
CA SER A 358 4.01 -19.91 11.34
C SER A 358 4.98 -19.07 12.18
N PRO A 359 5.00 -19.21 13.52
CA PRO A 359 6.02 -18.56 14.36
C PRO A 359 7.45 -18.83 13.86
N ASP A 360 7.68 -20.01 13.27
CA ASP A 360 8.93 -20.36 12.60
C ASP A 360 9.16 -19.59 11.30
N LEU A 361 8.10 -19.25 10.56
CA LEU A 361 8.14 -18.35 9.41
C LEU A 361 8.44 -16.92 9.81
N VAL A 362 7.85 -16.41 10.91
CA VAL A 362 8.21 -15.10 11.48
C VAL A 362 9.68 -15.10 11.90
N LYS A 363 10.14 -16.18 12.53
CA LYS A 363 11.55 -16.37 12.92
C LYS A 363 12.47 -16.51 11.70
N LEU A 364 12.00 -17.14 10.62
CA LEU A 364 12.73 -17.29 9.36
C LEU A 364 12.78 -15.97 8.57
N LEU A 365 11.69 -15.20 8.51
CA LEU A 365 11.65 -13.84 7.97
C LEU A 365 12.62 -12.93 8.73
N ARG A 366 12.62 -13.00 10.07
CA ARG A 366 13.63 -12.35 10.91
C ARG A 366 15.04 -12.85 10.57
N LYS A 367 15.25 -14.15 10.34
CA LYS A 367 16.56 -14.70 9.94
C LYS A 367 16.98 -14.34 8.51
N ILE A 368 16.11 -14.27 7.51
CA ILE A 368 16.45 -13.83 6.15
C ILE A 368 16.83 -12.34 6.18
N LEU A 369 16.15 -11.56 7.03
CA LEU A 369 16.49 -10.15 7.28
C LEU A 369 17.77 -9.97 8.12
N VAL A 370 18.18 -10.96 8.92
CA VAL A 370 19.38 -10.90 9.79
C VAL A 370 20.60 -11.64 9.21
N ALA A 371 20.41 -12.66 8.35
CA ALA A 371 21.47 -13.43 7.70
C ALA A 371 22.19 -12.61 6.61
N HIS A 372 21.63 -11.47 6.24
CA HIS A 372 22.37 -10.35 5.65
C HIS A 372 22.70 -9.37 6.77
N GLU A 373 23.68 -9.72 7.61
CA GLU A 373 24.19 -8.76 8.59
C GLU A 373 24.60 -7.47 7.85
N PRO A 374 24.13 -6.28 8.28
CA PRO A 374 24.89 -5.08 8.03
C PRO A 374 26.25 -5.26 8.72
N LEU A 375 27.32 -4.72 8.13
CA LEU A 375 28.67 -4.64 8.68
C LEU A 375 28.70 -4.03 10.10
N ASN A 376 28.20 -4.76 11.11
CA ASN A 376 28.13 -4.36 12.51
C ASN A 376 29.49 -4.49 13.19
N GLY A 377 30.52 -4.93 12.46
CA GLY A 377 31.92 -4.88 12.89
C GLY A 377 32.54 -3.47 12.93
N PHE A 378 31.89 -2.43 12.40
CA PHE A 378 32.49 -1.08 12.32
C PHE A 378 32.01 -0.06 13.36
N PHE A 379 30.97 -0.36 14.13
CA PHE A 379 30.51 0.55 15.19
C PHE A 379 31.07 0.13 16.56
N LYS A 380 32.39 0.24 16.72
CA LYS A 380 32.95 0.40 18.08
C LYS A 380 32.58 1.81 18.55
N LYS A 381 31.88 1.86 19.69
CA LYS A 381 31.61 3.07 20.47
C LYS A 381 32.87 3.92 20.60
N GLU A 382 32.89 5.08 19.98
CA GLU A 382 33.72 6.18 20.48
C GLU A 382 33.14 6.61 21.83
N LYS A 383 33.86 6.23 22.89
CA LYS A 383 33.71 6.88 24.18
C LYS A 383 34.10 8.34 23.98
N LYS A 384 33.18 9.25 24.31
CA LYS A 384 33.53 10.63 24.62
C LYS A 384 34.59 10.63 25.72
N ILE A 385 35.77 11.16 25.42
CA ILE A 385 36.59 11.97 26.32
C ILE A 385 36.94 13.22 25.52
#